data_AF-S8CM38-F1
#
_entry.id   AF-S8CM38-F1
#
_cell.length_a   1.000
_cell.length_b   1.000
_cell.length_c   1.000
_cell.angle_alpha   90.00
_cell.angle_beta   90.00
_cell.angle_gamma   90.00
#
_symmetry.space_group_name_H-M   'P 1'
#
loop_
_entity.id
_entity.type
_entity.pdbx_description
1 polymer ?
#
loop_
_entity_poly.entity_id
_entity_poly.type
_entity_poly.pdbx_seq_one_letter_code
_entity_poly.pdbx_strand_id
1 'polypeptide(L)'
;VRCSISVVSGSAAGFKKPFPAEVSRTIVSLVSAGTLSALTQEGLPLGFGVRFAVDSDGTPIVCLNDSAEKSLSDDKRCSLHVQLDQCGLRTPQCTILGRLEKPEEETMAASAGKLRLSWKKRFNEEFDESHAHFLDVERVLQTEDYAENGVWITSSEYASAEPDPLRASAMRIVNEINARHAEDIRRFCNVFMNLDIQVL
;
A
#
# COMPACT_ATOMS: atom_id res chain seq x y z
N VAL A 1 -4.74 27.25 4.93
CA VAL A 1 -5.22 25.89 5.28
C VAL A 1 -5.30 25.11 3.99
N ARG A 2 -4.64 23.96 3.91
CA ARG A 2 -4.78 22.99 2.81
C ARG A 2 -5.25 21.69 3.46
N CYS A 3 -6.19 21.00 2.85
CA CYS A 3 -6.64 19.68 3.29
C CYS A 3 -5.82 18.57 2.62
N SER A 4 -5.72 17.42 3.28
CA SER A 4 -5.15 16.19 2.74
C SER A 4 -6.11 15.01 2.99
N ILE A 5 -5.80 13.84 2.41
CA ILE A 5 -6.58 12.61 2.65
C ILE A 5 -6.42 12.22 4.12
N SER A 6 -7.53 12.16 4.86
CA SER A 6 -7.74 11.83 6.30
C SER A 6 -6.59 12.11 7.27
N VAL A 7 -6.70 13.10 8.16
CA VAL A 7 -5.59 13.61 9.01
C VAL A 7 -5.76 13.41 10.52
N VAL A 8 -6.73 12.63 10.99
CA VAL A 8 -7.08 12.67 12.42
C VAL A 8 -6.35 11.60 13.25
N SER A 9 -5.16 11.88 13.78
CA SER A 9 -4.62 11.03 14.86
C SER A 9 -5.51 11.19 16.10
N GLY A 10 -6.27 10.15 16.46
CA GLY A 10 -7.13 10.11 17.66
C GLY A 10 -8.64 10.13 17.40
N SER A 11 -9.40 9.58 18.35
CA SER A 11 -10.86 9.50 18.32
C SER A 11 -11.50 10.88 18.56
N ALA A 12 -11.48 11.76 17.56
CA ALA A 12 -12.46 12.84 17.54
C ALA A 12 -13.85 12.18 17.36
N ALA A 13 -14.66 12.21 18.42
CA ALA A 13 -15.93 11.50 18.48
C ALA A 13 -16.81 11.83 17.26
N GLY A 14 -17.06 10.82 16.41
CA GLY A 14 -17.94 10.91 15.24
C GLY A 14 -17.28 10.79 13.87
N PHE A 15 -15.95 10.87 13.75
CA PHE A 15 -15.27 10.69 12.46
C PHE A 15 -15.00 9.22 12.17
N LYS A 16 -15.58 8.70 11.09
CA LYS A 16 -15.32 7.33 10.59
C LYS A 16 -14.10 7.34 9.69
N LYS A 17 -13.03 6.64 10.08
CA LYS A 17 -11.92 6.30 9.20
C LYS A 17 -12.13 4.90 8.61
N PRO A 18 -11.56 4.62 7.42
CA PRO A 18 -11.39 3.24 6.97
C PRO A 18 -10.60 2.44 8.00
N PHE A 19 -10.87 1.14 8.09
CA PHE A 19 -10.11 0.22 8.92
C PHE A 19 -8.65 0.14 8.43
N PRO A 20 -7.67 -0.14 9.32
CA PRO A 20 -6.26 -0.30 8.94
C PRO A 20 -6.04 -1.31 7.79
N ALA A 21 -6.86 -2.37 7.74
CA ALA A 21 -6.88 -3.30 6.63
C ALA A 21 -7.24 -2.60 5.31
N GLU A 22 -8.37 -1.89 5.24
CA GLU A 22 -8.80 -1.11 4.06
C GLU A 22 -7.76 -0.06 3.63
N VAL A 23 -7.10 0.60 4.58
CA VAL A 23 -5.99 1.52 4.31
C VAL A 23 -4.82 0.79 3.64
N SER A 24 -4.41 -0.37 4.17
CA SER A 24 -3.32 -1.17 3.60
C SER A 24 -3.65 -1.66 2.19
N ARG A 25 -4.89 -2.11 1.96
CA ARG A 25 -5.43 -2.49 0.64
C ARG A 25 -5.39 -1.35 -0.34
N THR A 26 -5.76 -0.16 0.14
CA THR A 26 -5.70 1.07 -0.65
C THR A 26 -4.27 1.40 -1.06
N ILE A 27 -3.32 1.36 -0.12
CA ILE A 27 -1.89 1.64 -0.38
C ILE A 27 -1.36 0.72 -1.48
N VAL A 28 -1.47 -0.60 -1.33
CA VAL A 28 -0.90 -1.54 -2.31
C VAL A 28 -1.61 -1.48 -3.66
N SER A 29 -2.88 -1.11 -3.69
CA SER A 29 -3.60 -0.96 -4.95
C SER A 29 -3.12 0.26 -5.75
N LEU A 30 -2.70 1.35 -5.07
CA LEU A 30 -2.24 2.59 -5.68
C LEU A 30 -0.75 2.61 -6.00
N VAL A 31 0.08 2.01 -5.15
CA VAL A 31 1.55 2.09 -5.23
C VAL A 31 2.12 0.88 -5.96
N SER A 32 3.06 1.08 -6.88
CA SER A 32 3.58 0.02 -7.75
C SER A 32 5.01 -0.43 -7.43
N ALA A 33 5.62 0.14 -6.39
CA ALA A 33 6.99 -0.12 -5.98
C ALA A 33 7.11 -0.11 -4.46
N GLY A 34 8.03 -0.89 -3.94
CA GLY A 34 8.28 -1.01 -2.51
C GLY A 34 9.67 -1.55 -2.22
N THR A 35 9.95 -1.81 -0.95
CA THR A 35 11.19 -2.43 -0.51
C THR A 35 10.91 -3.85 -0.02
N LEU A 36 11.44 -4.84 -0.74
CA LEU A 36 11.44 -6.22 -0.29
C LEU A 36 12.64 -6.42 0.63
N SER A 37 12.40 -6.91 1.84
CA SER A 37 13.43 -7.24 2.81
C SER A 37 13.40 -8.74 3.09
N ALA A 38 14.54 -9.39 2.96
CA ALA A 38 14.71 -10.83 3.17
C ALA A 38 16.12 -11.11 3.72
N LEU A 39 16.40 -12.36 4.08
CA LEU A 39 17.73 -12.76 4.56
C LEU A 39 18.64 -13.12 3.39
N THR A 40 19.91 -12.69 3.46
CA THR A 40 20.97 -13.18 2.57
C THR A 40 21.40 -14.59 2.94
N GLN A 41 22.21 -15.24 2.09
CA GLN A 41 22.78 -16.55 2.39
C GLN A 41 23.60 -16.58 3.70
N GLU A 42 24.19 -15.44 4.08
CA GLU A 42 24.92 -15.27 5.34
C GLU A 42 24.02 -14.96 6.55
N GLY A 43 22.70 -14.88 6.36
CA GLY A 43 21.73 -14.59 7.40
C GLY A 43 21.62 -13.09 7.76
N LEU A 44 22.12 -12.19 6.92
CA LEU A 44 21.99 -10.75 7.12
C LEU A 44 20.68 -10.23 6.51
N PRO A 45 20.01 -9.24 7.13
CA PRO A 45 18.85 -8.60 6.51
C PRO A 45 19.31 -7.75 5.30
N LEU A 46 18.68 -7.98 4.15
CA LEU A 46 18.90 -7.21 2.93
C LEU A 46 17.56 -6.65 2.44
N GLY A 47 17.50 -5.33 2.28
CA GLY A 47 16.38 -4.62 1.66
C GLY A 47 16.75 -4.13 0.26
N PHE A 48 15.90 -4.38 -0.73
CA PHE A 48 16.09 -3.88 -2.09
C PHE A 48 14.76 -3.48 -2.74
N GLY A 49 14.83 -2.58 -3.71
CA GLY A 49 13.67 -2.06 -4.41
C GLY A 49 13.06 -3.10 -5.35
N VAL A 50 11.74 -3.26 -5.27
CA VAL A 50 10.97 -4.13 -6.17
C VAL A 50 9.79 -3.39 -6.75
N ARG A 51 9.41 -3.75 -7.98
CA ARG A 51 8.08 -3.45 -8.51
C ARG A 51 7.17 -4.63 -8.22
N PHE A 52 5.90 -4.33 -7.94
CA PHE A 52 4.92 -5.36 -7.62
C PHE A 52 3.54 -5.03 -8.18
N ALA A 53 2.80 -6.09 -8.48
CA ALA A 53 1.36 -6.06 -8.68
C ALA A 53 0.68 -6.75 -7.49
N VAL A 54 -0.64 -6.67 -7.44
CA VAL A 54 -1.44 -7.34 -6.42
C VAL A 54 -2.60 -8.07 -7.10
N ASP A 55 -2.97 -9.24 -6.60
CA ASP A 55 -4.16 -9.97 -7.04
C ASP A 55 -5.45 -9.41 -6.39
N SER A 56 -6.58 -10.13 -6.54
CA SER A 56 -7.86 -9.73 -5.94
C SER A 56 -7.81 -9.73 -4.41
N ASP A 57 -7.07 -10.67 -3.83
CA ASP A 57 -6.91 -10.86 -2.39
C ASP A 57 -5.72 -10.04 -1.87
N GLY A 58 -5.14 -9.24 -2.77
CA GLY A 58 -4.02 -8.31 -2.70
C GLY A 58 -2.72 -8.89 -2.19
N THR A 59 -2.54 -10.18 -2.44
CA THR A 59 -1.25 -10.85 -2.39
C THR A 59 -0.28 -10.11 -3.31
N PRO A 60 0.84 -9.59 -2.78
CA PRO A 60 1.86 -8.96 -3.62
C PRO A 60 2.56 -9.98 -4.52
N ILE A 61 2.72 -9.61 -5.78
CA ILE A 61 3.42 -10.40 -6.78
C ILE A 61 4.59 -9.57 -7.29
N VAL A 62 5.80 -10.10 -7.12
CA VAL A 62 7.07 -9.45 -7.51
C VAL A 62 7.74 -10.25 -8.61
N CYS A 63 8.44 -9.56 -9.51
CA CYS A 63 9.36 -10.21 -10.45
C CYS A 63 10.79 -10.01 -9.96
N LEU A 64 11.47 -11.11 -9.63
CA LEU A 64 12.87 -11.11 -9.20
C LEU A 64 13.71 -11.70 -10.32
N ASN A 65 14.78 -11.02 -10.73
CA ASN A 65 15.72 -11.61 -11.68
C ASN A 65 16.60 -12.67 -10.99
N ASP A 66 17.27 -13.50 -11.79
CA ASP A 66 18.20 -14.53 -11.32
C ASP A 66 19.24 -14.02 -10.30
N SER A 67 19.71 -12.78 -10.48
CA SER A 67 20.70 -12.18 -9.59
C SER A 67 20.12 -11.89 -8.21
N ALA A 68 18.89 -11.37 -8.15
CA ALA A 68 18.17 -11.10 -6.92
C ALA A 68 17.73 -12.39 -6.24
N GLU A 69 17.31 -13.41 -7.00
CA GLU A 69 17.00 -14.72 -6.42
C GLU A 69 18.24 -15.36 -5.76
N LYS A 70 19.39 -15.31 -6.43
CA LYS A 70 20.64 -15.91 -5.91
C LYS A 70 21.22 -15.20 -4.69
N SER A 71 20.90 -13.93 -4.47
CA SER A 71 21.39 -13.20 -3.28
C SER A 71 20.59 -13.53 -2.02
N LEU A 72 19.43 -14.18 -2.15
CA LEU A 72 18.57 -14.55 -1.03
C LEU A 72 18.93 -15.92 -0.46
N SER A 73 18.64 -16.09 0.83
CA SER A 73 18.69 -17.35 1.55
C SER A 73 17.58 -18.32 1.08
N ASP A 74 17.70 -19.59 1.45
CA ASP A 74 16.61 -20.55 1.36
C ASP A 74 15.46 -20.22 2.34
N ASP A 75 15.71 -19.39 3.36
CA ASP A 75 14.67 -18.87 4.24
C ASP A 75 13.72 -17.95 3.46
N LYS A 76 12.47 -18.43 3.30
CA LYS A 76 11.44 -17.71 2.55
C LYS A 76 10.84 -16.53 3.30
N ARG A 77 11.14 -16.34 4.59
CA ARG A 77 10.60 -15.21 5.36
C ARG A 77 11.06 -13.88 4.77
N CYS A 78 10.09 -13.05 4.43
CA CYS A 78 10.34 -11.74 3.86
C CYS A 78 9.34 -10.71 4.38
N SER A 79 9.58 -9.46 4.03
CA SER A 79 8.62 -8.39 4.19
C SER A 79 8.64 -7.44 3.01
N LEU A 80 7.48 -6.93 2.62
CA LEU A 80 7.34 -5.88 1.61
C LEU A 80 6.85 -4.60 2.28
N HIS A 81 7.70 -3.58 2.30
CA HIS A 81 7.35 -2.25 2.78
C HIS A 81 6.90 -1.36 1.62
N VAL A 82 5.75 -0.69 1.80
CA VAL A 82 5.12 0.17 0.79
C VAL A 82 4.69 1.48 1.43
N GLN A 83 4.90 2.58 0.71
CA GLN A 83 4.60 3.94 1.16
C GLN A 83 3.72 4.66 0.15
N LEU A 84 2.72 5.39 0.63
CA LEU A 84 1.86 6.22 -0.22
C LEU A 84 2.02 7.70 0.17
N ASP A 85 2.66 8.50 -0.67
CA ASP A 85 2.66 9.96 -0.47
C ASP A 85 1.26 10.52 -0.69
N GLN A 86 0.79 11.32 0.27
CA GLN A 86 -0.50 11.99 0.20
C GLN A 86 -0.30 13.50 0.25
N CYS A 87 -0.29 14.08 -0.96
CA CYS A 87 -0.21 15.52 -1.18
C CYS A 87 1.06 16.16 -0.58
N GLY A 88 2.15 15.41 -0.40
CA GLY A 88 3.40 15.89 0.22
C GLY A 88 3.26 16.29 1.70
N LEU A 89 2.17 15.90 2.37
CA LEU A 89 1.88 16.26 3.76
C LEU A 89 1.92 15.07 4.71
N ARG A 90 1.73 13.85 4.19
CA ARG A 90 1.68 12.62 4.98
C ARG A 90 2.08 11.43 4.13
N THR A 91 2.62 10.40 4.76
CA THR A 91 2.95 9.14 4.10
C THR A 91 2.46 7.93 4.89
N PRO A 92 1.17 7.52 4.71
CA PRO A 92 0.71 6.23 5.19
C PRO A 92 1.55 5.08 4.62
N GLN A 93 1.79 4.08 5.46
CA GLN A 93 2.68 2.98 5.18
C GLN A 93 2.01 1.65 5.52
N CYS A 94 2.38 0.60 4.79
CA CYS A 94 2.14 -0.76 5.22
C CYS A 94 3.37 -1.64 4.99
N THR A 95 3.67 -2.51 5.95
CA THR A 95 4.69 -3.55 5.83
C THR A 95 3.99 -4.91 5.89
N ILE A 96 4.00 -5.62 4.77
CA ILE A 96 3.42 -6.95 4.64
C ILE A 96 4.50 -7.95 5.01
N LEU A 97 4.25 -8.79 6.02
CA LEU A 97 5.16 -9.86 6.42
C LEU A 97 4.61 -11.19 5.93
N GLY A 98 5.50 -12.05 5.46
CA GLY A 98 5.07 -13.31 4.88
C GLY A 98 6.22 -14.16 4.38
N ARG A 99 5.88 -15.02 3.42
CA ARG A 99 6.83 -15.92 2.76
C ARG A 99 6.87 -15.65 1.27
N LEU A 100 8.07 -15.60 0.72
CA LEU A 100 8.28 -15.46 -0.71
C LEU A 100 8.23 -16.84 -1.36
N GLU A 101 7.11 -17.15 -2.02
CA GLU A 101 6.85 -18.46 -2.63
C GLU A 101 6.87 -18.37 -4.15
N LYS A 102 7.34 -19.44 -4.79
CA LYS A 102 7.11 -19.63 -6.22
C LYS A 102 5.67 -20.11 -6.40
N PRO A 103 4.95 -19.58 -7.39
CA PRO A 103 3.58 -19.98 -7.59
C PRO A 103 3.51 -21.40 -8.13
N GLU A 104 2.51 -22.15 -7.65
CA GLU A 104 2.20 -23.47 -8.20
C GLU A 104 1.75 -23.34 -9.67
N GLU A 105 2.11 -24.30 -10.52
CA GLU A 105 1.80 -24.25 -11.96
C GLU A 105 0.30 -24.07 -12.23
N GLU A 106 -0.57 -24.75 -11.48
CA GLU A 106 -2.03 -24.64 -11.63
C GLU A 106 -2.54 -23.25 -11.25
N THR A 107 -2.03 -22.69 -10.15
CA THR A 107 -2.38 -21.33 -9.68
C THR A 107 -1.89 -20.26 -10.65
N MET A 108 -0.71 -20.44 -11.24
CA MET A 108 -0.24 -19.57 -12.33
C MET A 108 -1.12 -19.67 -13.55
N ALA A 109 -1.44 -20.88 -14.02
CA ALA A 109 -2.25 -21.07 -15.21
C ALA A 109 -3.63 -20.38 -15.09
N ALA A 110 -4.23 -20.43 -13.89
CA ALA A 110 -5.53 -19.81 -13.62
C ALA A 110 -5.48 -18.27 -13.53
N SER A 111 -4.39 -17.70 -13.01
CA SER A 111 -4.27 -16.26 -12.72
C SER A 111 -3.43 -15.46 -13.73
N ALA A 112 -2.60 -16.14 -14.52
CA ALA A 112 -1.65 -15.60 -15.49
C ALA A 112 -2.24 -14.55 -16.42
N GLY A 113 -3.40 -14.82 -17.03
CA GLY A 113 -4.01 -13.90 -17.99
C GLY A 113 -4.36 -12.55 -17.36
N LYS A 114 -4.98 -12.55 -16.18
CA LYS A 114 -5.32 -11.31 -15.45
C LYS A 114 -4.08 -10.60 -14.96
N LEU A 115 -3.11 -11.36 -14.45
CA LEU A 115 -1.86 -10.84 -13.94
C LEU A 115 -1.04 -10.17 -15.04
N ARG A 116 -0.84 -10.82 -16.19
CA ARG A 116 -0.20 -10.26 -17.39
C ARG A 116 -0.85 -8.96 -17.82
N LEU A 117 -2.18 -8.92 -17.93
CA LEU A 117 -2.91 -7.70 -18.30
C LEU A 117 -2.72 -6.59 -17.26
N SER A 118 -2.79 -6.92 -15.97
CA SER A 118 -2.59 -5.96 -14.88
C SER A 118 -1.16 -5.40 -14.89
N TRP A 119 -0.16 -6.25 -15.11
CA TRP A 119 1.25 -5.90 -15.15
C TRP A 119 1.55 -5.03 -16.36
N LYS A 120 1.10 -5.44 -17.55
CA LYS A 120 1.22 -4.66 -18.79
C LYS A 120 0.57 -3.29 -18.64
N LYS A 121 -0.63 -3.21 -18.06
CA LYS A 121 -1.32 -1.93 -17.82
C LYS A 121 -0.57 -1.05 -16.81
N ARG A 122 0.03 -1.65 -15.79
CA ARG A 122 0.68 -0.92 -14.68
C ARG A 122 2.10 -0.47 -15.01
N PHE A 123 2.84 -1.26 -15.79
CA PHE A 123 4.27 -1.03 -16.05
C PHE A 123 4.62 -0.85 -17.53
N ASN A 124 3.69 -1.09 -18.45
CA ASN A 124 3.95 -1.13 -19.90
C ASN A 124 5.05 -2.14 -20.29
N GLU A 125 5.18 -3.21 -19.51
CA GLU A 125 6.18 -4.29 -19.68
C GLU A 125 5.47 -5.64 -19.81
N GLU A 126 6.10 -6.59 -20.50
CA GLU A 126 5.64 -7.99 -20.49
C GLU A 126 5.92 -8.62 -19.13
N PHE A 127 5.00 -9.48 -18.69
CA PHE A 127 5.14 -10.20 -17.43
C PHE A 127 5.84 -11.54 -17.70
N ASP A 128 7.02 -11.70 -17.11
CA ASP A 128 7.76 -12.96 -17.16
C ASP A 128 7.43 -13.82 -15.93
N GLU A 129 6.62 -14.84 -16.18
CA GLU A 129 6.15 -15.78 -15.16
C GLU A 129 7.27 -16.60 -14.52
N SER A 130 8.39 -16.80 -15.23
CA SER A 130 9.51 -17.60 -14.70
C SER A 130 10.22 -16.92 -13.53
N HIS A 131 10.12 -15.59 -13.46
CA HIS A 131 10.69 -14.73 -12.43
C HIS A 131 9.65 -14.27 -11.39
N ALA A 132 8.42 -14.79 -11.45
CA ALA A 132 7.33 -14.35 -10.58
C ALA A 132 7.40 -15.05 -9.21
N HIS A 133 7.25 -14.26 -8.15
CA HIS A 133 7.12 -14.73 -6.77
C HIS A 133 5.93 -14.07 -6.11
N PHE A 134 5.25 -14.84 -5.26
CA PHE A 134 4.09 -14.42 -4.50
C PHE A 134 4.51 -14.26 -3.06
N LEU A 135 4.08 -13.17 -2.44
CA LEU A 135 4.27 -12.97 -1.02
C LEU A 135 3.03 -13.49 -0.29
N ASP A 136 3.11 -14.73 0.19
CA ASP A 136 2.08 -15.35 1.03
C ASP A 136 1.97 -14.57 2.34
N VAL A 137 0.84 -13.86 2.50
CA VAL A 137 0.65 -12.85 3.54
C VAL A 137 0.34 -13.52 4.88
N GLU A 138 1.24 -13.37 5.85
CA GLU A 138 1.01 -13.85 7.23
C GLU A 138 0.35 -12.76 8.09
N ARG A 139 0.80 -11.51 7.95
CA ARG A 139 0.26 -10.34 8.68
C ARG A 139 0.75 -9.03 8.07
N VAL A 140 0.05 -7.95 8.37
CA VAL A 140 0.40 -6.60 7.88
C VAL A 140 0.53 -5.63 9.04
N LEU A 141 1.58 -4.81 9.03
CA LEU A 141 1.71 -3.66 9.92
C LEU A 141 1.32 -2.40 9.16
N GLN A 142 0.25 -1.72 9.57
CA GLN A 142 -0.18 -0.45 8.98
C GLN A 142 0.19 0.71 9.88
N THR A 143 0.78 1.76 9.31
CA THR A 143 1.16 2.99 10.02
C THR A 143 0.54 4.20 9.33
N GLU A 144 -0.04 5.13 10.11
CA GLU A 144 -0.72 6.31 9.54
C GLU A 144 0.24 7.34 8.94
N ASP A 145 1.44 7.49 9.50
CA ASP A 145 2.52 8.35 9.00
C ASP A 145 3.89 7.92 9.57
N TYR A 146 4.97 8.59 9.19
CA TYR A 146 6.27 8.43 9.84
C TYR A 146 6.20 8.72 11.36
N ALA A 147 6.96 7.94 12.13
CA ALA A 147 7.07 8.06 13.59
C ALA A 147 5.75 7.84 14.37
N GLU A 148 4.73 7.25 13.74
CA GLU A 148 3.49 6.83 14.41
C GLU A 148 3.55 5.35 14.83
N ASN A 149 2.75 4.99 15.83
CA ASN A 149 2.57 3.58 16.20
C ASN A 149 1.77 2.85 15.11
N GLY A 150 2.28 1.69 14.69
CA GLY A 150 1.58 0.85 13.73
C GLY A 150 0.54 -0.07 14.38
N VAL A 151 -0.47 -0.46 13.60
CA VAL A 151 -1.49 -1.45 13.96
C VAL A 151 -1.22 -2.74 13.19
N TRP A 152 -1.19 -3.86 13.91
CA TRP A 152 -1.08 -5.19 13.31
C TRP A 152 -2.45 -5.66 12.80
N ILE A 153 -2.45 -6.22 11.60
CA ILE A 153 -3.61 -6.73 10.88
C ILE A 153 -3.32 -8.19 10.54
N THR A 154 -4.29 -9.06 10.77
CA THR A 154 -4.19 -10.47 10.39
C THR A 154 -4.33 -10.66 8.88
N SER A 155 -3.80 -11.76 8.33
CA SER A 155 -3.94 -12.07 6.91
C SER A 155 -5.41 -12.15 6.45
N SER A 156 -6.30 -12.69 7.29
CA SER A 156 -7.73 -12.79 6.99
C SER A 156 -8.44 -11.43 6.96
N GLU A 157 -8.14 -10.53 7.92
CA GLU A 157 -8.65 -9.15 7.90
C GLU A 157 -8.13 -8.39 6.67
N TYR A 158 -6.86 -8.60 6.31
CA TYR A 158 -6.29 -8.01 5.10
C TYR A 158 -6.97 -8.53 3.84
N ALA A 159 -7.07 -9.85 3.65
CA ALA A 159 -7.63 -10.45 2.44
C ALA A 159 -9.13 -10.12 2.26
N SER A 160 -9.89 -10.01 3.35
CA SER A 160 -11.31 -9.65 3.31
C SER A 160 -11.59 -8.16 3.17
N ALA A 161 -10.58 -7.30 3.30
CA ALA A 161 -10.74 -5.86 3.16
C ALA A 161 -10.68 -5.41 1.69
N GLU A 162 -11.52 -4.45 1.37
CA GLU A 162 -11.58 -3.84 0.04
C GLU A 162 -10.78 -2.53 0.01
N PRO A 163 -10.04 -2.24 -1.08
CA PRO A 163 -9.44 -0.93 -1.26
C PRO A 163 -10.50 0.17 -1.36
N ASP A 164 -10.20 1.35 -0.82
CA ASP A 164 -11.12 2.50 -0.80
C ASP A 164 -11.64 2.84 -2.22
N PRO A 165 -12.96 2.97 -2.44
CA PRO A 165 -13.53 3.17 -3.77
C PRO A 165 -13.19 4.54 -4.38
N LEU A 166 -12.83 5.53 -3.57
CA LEU A 166 -12.45 6.88 -4.01
C LEU A 166 -10.96 7.00 -4.34
N ARG A 167 -10.12 6.03 -3.98
CA ARG A 167 -8.65 6.05 -4.09
C ARG A 167 -8.11 6.59 -5.42
N ALA A 168 -8.73 6.21 -6.54
CA ALA A 168 -8.29 6.59 -7.89
C ALA A 168 -8.55 8.07 -8.21
N SER A 169 -9.53 8.70 -7.54
CA SER A 169 -9.89 10.11 -7.74
C SER A 169 -9.47 11.01 -6.57
N ALA A 170 -9.11 10.44 -5.42
CA ALA A 170 -8.87 11.18 -4.18
C ALA A 170 -7.85 12.30 -4.35
N MET A 171 -6.68 12.02 -4.95
CA MET A 171 -5.64 13.02 -5.17
C MET A 171 -6.13 14.18 -6.05
N ARG A 172 -6.88 13.88 -7.13
CA ARG A 172 -7.44 14.89 -8.02
C ARG A 172 -8.45 15.79 -7.30
N ILE A 173 -9.37 15.18 -6.56
CA ILE A 173 -10.41 15.90 -5.79
C ILE A 173 -9.75 16.81 -4.75
N VAL A 174 -8.79 16.30 -3.98
CA VAL A 174 -8.08 17.08 -2.97
C VAL A 174 -7.32 18.25 -3.58
N ASN A 175 -6.66 18.05 -4.72
CA ASN A 175 -5.97 19.12 -5.43
C ASN A 175 -6.94 20.21 -5.91
N GLU A 176 -8.10 19.83 -6.45
CA GLU A 176 -9.13 20.78 -6.89
C GLU A 176 -9.70 21.59 -5.72
N ILE A 177 -10.06 20.92 -4.62
CA ILE A 177 -10.55 21.57 -3.40
C ILE A 177 -9.52 22.57 -2.87
N ASN A 178 -8.26 22.16 -2.76
CA ASN A 178 -7.19 23.03 -2.30
C ASN A 178 -6.94 24.24 -3.21
N ALA A 179 -7.17 24.10 -4.53
CA ALA A 179 -6.96 25.16 -5.49
C ALA A 179 -8.13 26.15 -5.60
N ARG A 180 -9.37 25.67 -5.45
CA ARG A 180 -10.58 26.44 -5.77
C ARG A 180 -11.50 26.71 -4.57
N HIS A 181 -11.39 25.93 -3.51
CA HIS A 181 -12.34 25.91 -2.39
C HIS A 181 -11.65 26.09 -1.03
N ALA A 182 -10.52 26.81 -1.01
CA ALA A 182 -9.75 27.01 0.22
C ALA A 182 -10.52 27.79 1.31
N GLU A 183 -11.43 28.69 0.93
CA GLU A 183 -12.34 29.36 1.86
C GLU A 183 -13.33 28.40 2.51
N ASP A 184 -13.89 27.47 1.73
CA ASP A 184 -14.82 26.46 2.24
C ASP A 184 -14.13 25.54 3.25
N ILE A 185 -12.86 25.18 3.01
CA ILE A 185 -12.05 24.44 3.99
C ILE A 185 -11.87 25.22 5.28
N ARG A 186 -11.62 26.54 5.23
CA ARG A 186 -11.54 27.37 6.45
C ARG A 186 -12.88 27.41 7.18
N ARG A 187 -14.00 27.55 6.45
CA ARG A 187 -15.35 27.49 7.04
C ARG A 187 -15.60 26.15 7.73
N PHE A 188 -15.14 25.04 7.15
CA PHE A 188 -15.25 23.71 7.77
C PHE A 188 -14.47 23.62 9.08
N CYS A 189 -13.29 24.23 9.19
CA CYS A 189 -12.56 24.29 10.47
C CYS A 189 -13.37 24.99 11.56
N ASN A 190 -14.06 26.09 11.23
CA ASN A 190 -14.87 26.82 12.20
C ASN A 190 -16.14 26.06 12.58
N VAL A 191 -16.85 25.51 11.60
CA VAL A 191 -18.16 24.85 11.83
C VAL A 191 -18.00 23.46 12.46
N PHE A 192 -17.08 22.64 11.96
CA PHE A 192 -16.98 21.23 12.37
C PHE A 192 -15.93 20.96 13.44
N MET A 193 -14.90 21.82 13.55
CA MET A 193 -13.83 21.66 14.53
C MET A 193 -13.84 22.75 15.61
N ASN A 194 -14.77 23.71 15.53
CA ASN A 194 -14.88 24.86 16.44
C ASN A 194 -13.56 25.63 16.62
N LEU A 195 -12.81 25.77 15.52
CA LEU A 195 -11.56 26.54 15.48
C LEU A 195 -11.90 27.97 15.02
N ASP A 196 -11.52 29.00 15.75
CA ASP A 196 -11.79 30.40 15.37
C ASP A 196 -10.81 30.89 14.27
N ILE A 197 -10.89 30.33 13.06
CA ILE A 197 -10.06 30.73 11.93
C ILE A 197 -10.71 31.91 11.19
N GLN A 198 -9.98 33.00 10.98
CA GLN A 198 -10.47 34.12 10.16
C GLN A 198 -10.75 33.66 8.72
N VAL A 199 -11.98 33.86 8.27
CA VAL A 199 -12.42 33.67 6.88
C VAL A 199 -12.48 35.07 6.26
N LEU A 200 -11.79 35.28 5.14
CA LEU A 200 -11.87 36.50 4.32
C LEU A 200 -13.05 36.42 3.37
#